data_AF-A0A7S6U2X5-F1
#
_entry.id   AF-A0A7S6U2X5-F1
#
_cell.length_a   1.000
_cell.length_b   1.000
_cell.length_c   1.000
_cell.angle_alpha   90.00
_cell.angle_beta   90.00
_cell.angle_gamma   90.00
#
_symmetry.space_group_name_H-M   'P 1'
#
loop_
_entity.id
_entity.type
_entity.pdbx_description
1 polymer ?
#
loop_
_entity_poly.entity_id
_entity_poly.type
_entity_poly.pdbx_seq_one_letter_code
_entity_poly.pdbx_strand_id
1 'polypeptide(L)' 'MADYTQAITLNLNDALAYGVRGIIYRQPGDINKAKEDLQRAAQLFRNQGNTAAYQDVIEILNSL' A
#
# COMPACT_ATOMS: atom_id res chain seq x y z
N MET A 1 13.33 9.94 -6.17
CA MET A 1 11.92 9.78 -6.62
C MET A 1 11.81 8.80 -7.79
N ALA A 2 12.65 7.77 -7.81
CA ALA A 2 12.69 6.61 -8.70
C ALA A 2 13.47 5.60 -7.84
N ASP A 3 12.92 4.51 -7.31
CA ASP A 3 12.64 3.27 -8.03
C ASP A 3 11.68 2.35 -7.24
N TYR A 4 10.72 2.88 -6.48
CA TYR A 4 9.77 2.01 -5.75
C TYR A 4 8.76 1.29 -6.69
N THR A 5 8.58 1.79 -7.91
CA THR A 5 7.94 1.03 -9.00
C THR A 5 8.76 -0.21 -9.39
N GLN A 6 10.09 -0.22 -9.20
CA GLN A 6 10.91 -1.42 -9.38
C GLN A 6 10.80 -2.39 -8.21
N ALA A 7 10.60 -1.92 -6.98
CA ALA A 7 10.37 -2.80 -5.83
C ALA A 7 9.12 -3.68 -6.03
N ILE A 8 8.08 -3.15 -6.69
CA ILE A 8 6.84 -3.88 -7.00
C ILE A 8 7.03 -4.91 -8.12
N THR A 9 8.03 -4.74 -8.99
CA THR A 9 8.35 -5.73 -10.02
C THR A 9 9.18 -6.91 -9.49
N LEU A 10 9.82 -6.77 -8.33
CA LEU A 10 10.62 -7.85 -7.72
C LEU A 10 9.80 -8.81 -6.84
N ASN A 11 8.64 -8.39 -6.31
CA ASN A 11 7.71 -9.29 -5.65
C ASN A 11 6.27 -8.75 -5.71
N LEU A 12 5.47 -9.29 -6.63
CA LEU A 12 4.03 -9.01 -6.77
C LEU A 12 3.21 -9.34 -5.49
N ASN A 13 3.82 -9.98 -4.50
CA ASN A 13 3.23 -10.36 -3.21
C ASN A 13 3.70 -9.50 -2.02
N ASP A 14 4.54 -8.48 -2.25
CA ASP A 14 5.04 -7.66 -1.16
C ASP A 14 4.01 -6.60 -0.74
N ALA A 15 3.19 -6.96 0.24
CA ALA A 15 2.18 -6.10 0.86
C ALA A 15 2.78 -4.78 1.40
N LEU A 16 4.03 -4.80 1.87
CA LEU A 16 4.73 -3.60 2.36
C LEU A 16 5.04 -2.64 1.21
N ALA A 17 5.44 -3.14 0.05
CA ALA A 17 5.74 -2.31 -1.12
C ALA A 17 4.52 -1.49 -1.57
N TYR A 18 3.34 -2.12 -1.59
CA TYR A 18 2.09 -1.43 -1.88
C TYR A 18 1.71 -0.42 -0.76
N GLY A 19 1.90 -0.76 0.51
CA GLY A 19 1.61 0.13 1.63
C GLY A 19 2.46 1.40 1.62
N VAL A 20 3.77 1.26 1.41
CA VAL A 20 4.72 2.38 1.31
C VAL A 20 4.38 3.27 0.11
N ARG A 21 4.08 2.69 -1.05
CA ARG A 21 3.71 3.45 -2.25
C ARG A 21 2.40 4.23 -2.05
N GLY A 22 1.42 3.62 -1.40
CA GLY A 22 0.16 4.28 -1.03
C GLY A 22 0.34 5.48 -0.09
N ILE A 23 1.23 5.37 0.90
CA ILE A 23 1.58 6.49 1.79
C ILE A 23 2.28 7.63 1.03
N ILE A 24 3.17 7.30 0.10
CA ILE A 24 3.88 8.30 -0.71
C ILE A 24 2.93 9.07 -1.63
N TYR A 25 1.94 8.38 -2.23
CA TYR A 25 0.92 9.00 -3.08
C TYR A 25 -0.12 9.83 -2.31
N ARG A 26 -0.07 9.87 -0.97
CA ARG A 26 -0.94 10.71 -0.13
C ARG A 26 -0.67 12.22 -0.29
N GLN A 27 0.36 12.63 -1.02
CA GLN A 27 0.57 14.04 -1.37
C GLN A 27 -0.54 14.59 -2.28
N PRO A 28 -0.92 15.88 -2.16
CA PRO A 28 -2.08 16.45 -2.83
C PRO A 28 -1.92 16.38 -4.35
N GLY A 29 -2.58 15.39 -4.97
CA GLY A 29 -2.55 15.12 -6.41
C GLY A 29 -2.87 13.69 -6.79
N ASP A 30 -2.55 12.70 -5.94
CA ASP A 30 -2.61 11.27 -6.30
C ASP A 30 -3.37 10.39 -5.29
N ILE A 31 -4.37 10.94 -4.58
CA ILE A 31 -5.20 10.20 -3.60
C ILE A 31 -5.84 8.93 -4.20
N ASN A 32 -6.22 8.95 -5.48
CA ASN A 32 -6.78 7.77 -6.15
C ASN A 32 -5.74 6.63 -6.28
N LYS A 33 -4.48 6.96 -6.62
CA LYS A 33 -3.39 5.97 -6.67
C LYS A 33 -3.03 5.49 -5.28
N ALA A 34 -3.06 6.38 -4.28
CA ALA A 34 -2.89 6.00 -2.89
C ALA A 34 -3.93 4.98 -2.43
N LYS A 35 -5.21 5.20 -2.76
CA LYS A 35 -6.31 4.27 -2.43
C LYS A 35 -6.11 2.91 -3.08
N GLU A 36 -5.79 2.86 -4.37
CA GLU A 36 -5.58 1.60 -5.09
C GLU A 36 -4.44 0.76 -4.46
N ASP A 37 -3.33 1.41 -4.15
CA ASP A 37 -2.17 0.75 -3.54
C ASP A 37 -2.45 0.25 -2.12
N LEU A 38 -3.10 1.07 -1.29
CA LEU A 38 -3.45 0.67 0.08
C LEU A 38 -4.48 -0.46 0.07
N GLN A 39 -5.44 -0.48 -0.86
CA GLN A 39 -6.38 -1.60 -1.00
C GLN A 39 -5.64 -2.90 -1.34
N ARG A 40 -4.65 -2.82 -2.24
CA ARG A 40 -3.86 -3.98 -2.61
C ARG A 40 -3.00 -4.49 -1.44
N ALA A 41 -2.37 -3.57 -0.70
CA ALA A 41 -1.62 -3.88 0.51
C ALA A 41 -2.49 -4.58 1.55
N ALA A 42 -3.69 -4.05 1.82
CA ALA A 42 -4.64 -4.63 2.77
C ALA A 42 -5.04 -6.05 2.38
N GLN A 43 -5.34 -6.30 1.11
CA GLN A 43 -5.69 -7.64 0.63
C GLN A 43 -4.55 -8.64 0.81
N LEU A 44 -3.31 -8.23 0.52
CA LEU A 44 -2.14 -9.07 0.68
C LEU A 44 -1.82 -9.35 2.16
N PHE A 45 -1.87 -8.34 3.04
CA PHE A 45 -1.67 -8.53 4.48
C PHE A 45 -2.71 -9.47 5.09
N ARG A 46 -3.97 -9.36 4.67
CA ARG A 46 -5.03 -10.28 5.09
C ARG A 46 -4.74 -11.72 4.65
N ASN A 47 -4.31 -11.92 3.40
CA ASN A 47 -3.98 -13.24 2.86
C ASN A 47 -2.75 -13.86 3.55
N GLN A 48 -1.81 -13.03 4.03
CA GLN A 48 -0.63 -13.46 4.78
C GLN A 48 -0.93 -13.73 6.27
N GLY A 49 -2.16 -13.46 6.74
CA GLY A 49 -2.50 -13.53 8.16
C GLY A 49 -1.87 -12.42 9.01
N ASN A 50 -1.30 -11.39 8.37
CA ASN A 50 -0.69 -10.25 9.03
C ASN A 50 -1.76 -9.21 9.38
N THR A 51 -2.54 -9.53 10.42
CA THR A 51 -3.69 -8.71 10.85
C THR A 51 -3.26 -7.33 11.36
N ALA A 52 -2.08 -7.20 11.96
CA ALA A 52 -1.57 -5.92 12.45
C ALA A 52 -1.33 -4.94 11.29
N ALA A 53 -0.54 -5.34 10.29
CA ALA A 53 -0.29 -4.51 9.12
C ALA A 53 -1.55 -4.25 8.28
N TYR A 54 -2.48 -5.21 8.25
CA TYR A 54 -3.81 -4.99 7.67
C TYR A 54 -4.57 -3.85 8.36
N GLN A 55 -4.58 -3.82 9.70
CA GLN A 55 -5.26 -2.78 10.48
C GLN A 55 -4.63 -1.41 10.23
N ASP A 56 -3.30 -1.32 10.24
CA ASP A 56 -2.56 -0.08 9.97
C ASP A 56 -2.92 0.50 8.58
N VAL A 57 -2.95 -0.35 7.55
CA VAL A 57 -3.29 0.08 6.18
C VAL A 57 -4.75 0.54 6.07
N ILE A 58 -5.68 -0.13 6.75
CA ILE A 58 -7.08 0.26 6.76
C ILE A 58 -7.28 1.61 7.48
N GLU A 59 -6.55 1.87 8.56
CA GLU A 59 -6.58 3.16 9.25
C GLU A 59 -6.11 4.29 8.32
N ILE A 60 -5.01 4.08 7.59
CA ILE A 60 -4.51 5.04 6.62
C ILE A 60 -5.54 5.26 5.52
N LEU A 61 -6.15 4.20 4.98
CA LEU A 61 -7.15 4.28 3.93
C LEU A 61 -8.42 5.04 4.35
N ASN A 62 -8.83 4.92 5.62
CA ASN A 62 -9.93 5.69 6.20
C ASN A 62 -9.58 7.17 6.43
N SER A 63 -8.29 7.51 6.47
CA SER A 63 -7.78 8.87 6.65
C SER A 63 -7.48 9.63 5.33
N LEU A 64 -7.84 9.04 4.18
CA LEU A 64 -7.67 9.58 2.82
C LEU A 64 -8.95 10.21 2.26
#